data_AF-A0A9D4XMN0-F1
#
_entry.id   AF-A0A9D4XMN0-F1
#
_cell.length_a   1.000
_cell.length_b   1.000
_cell.length_c   1.000
_cell.angle_alpha   90.00
_cell.angle_beta   90.00
_cell.angle_gamma   90.00
#
_symmetry.space_group_name_H-M   'P 1'
#
loop_
_entity.id
_entity.type
_entity.pdbx_description
1 polymer ?
#
loop_
_entity_poly.entity_id
_entity_poly.type
_entity_poly.pdbx_seq_one_letter_code
_entity_poly.pdbx_strand_id
1 'polypeptide(L)'
;MTDFFCVKKMGEPNLAIRFSCYSMVDLMQMYFKPHLPKMHYKRPLNVMEQEMLRQQAVNVVAARLSRAEPPLRKEVVEYMSDTKSHLWSMRRSKANFYRLMSGFSGFLSVGRWLGEVSTWKHPMTTVLVHILFLMLVCFPELIMPTMFLYVFVIGMWNWRFRPRHPPHMNSKLSYTDGVTTDELDEEFDTFPSTKSPDIVLWRYGRLRSVAGRVQSVVGDLATQGERVQALVSWLDPRPSSMFMAFCLVSAVVLYMTPFQIPILIGGFYFLRHPMFRSKVPPAPVNFYRRLPALTDSML
;
A
#
# COMPACT_ATOMS: atom_id res chain seq x y z
N MET A 1 -3.50 -41.96 24.67
CA MET A 1 -2.14 -41.39 24.71
C MET A 1 -1.46 -41.91 23.45
N THR A 2 -1.29 -41.16 22.37
CA THR A 2 -1.16 -39.72 22.14
C THR A 2 -1.55 -39.46 20.70
N ASP A 3 -2.46 -38.51 20.49
CA ASP A 3 -2.72 -37.91 19.19
C ASP A 3 -1.46 -37.23 18.66
N PHE A 4 -1.04 -37.62 17.46
CA PHE A 4 -0.21 -36.78 16.60
C PHE A 4 -1.08 -36.32 15.44
N PHE A 5 -1.71 -35.15 15.60
CA PHE A 5 -2.26 -34.38 14.49
C PHE A 5 -1.12 -33.92 13.58
N CYS A 6 -0.74 -34.79 12.65
CA CYS A 6 0.02 -34.37 11.49
C CYS A 6 -0.96 -33.66 10.56
N VAL A 7 -0.88 -32.33 10.45
CA VAL A 7 -1.60 -31.57 9.42
C VAL A 7 -1.15 -32.09 8.07
N LYS A 8 -1.92 -33.02 7.52
CA LYS A 8 -1.73 -33.58 6.19
C LYS A 8 -1.88 -32.41 5.23
N LYS A 9 -0.79 -32.07 4.53
CA LYS A 9 -0.76 -31.11 3.42
C LYS A 9 -1.57 -31.71 2.26
N MET A 10 -2.89 -31.67 2.39
CA MET A 10 -3.85 -32.11 1.38
C MET A 10 -3.76 -31.08 0.26
N GLY A 11 -3.25 -31.50 -0.90
CA GLY A 11 -2.95 -30.61 -2.04
C GLY A 11 -4.04 -29.57 -2.24
N GLU A 12 -3.66 -28.30 -2.10
CA GLU A 12 -4.56 -27.16 -2.21
C GLU A 12 -5.11 -27.10 -3.65
N PRO A 13 -6.43 -27.25 -3.87
CA PRO A 13 -7.02 -27.06 -5.18
C PRO A 13 -6.94 -25.57 -5.53
N ASN A 14 -5.99 -25.22 -6.40
CA ASN A 14 -5.82 -23.86 -6.91
C ASN A 14 -6.75 -23.63 -8.10
N LEU A 15 -7.87 -22.94 -7.88
CA LEU A 15 -8.77 -22.53 -8.96
C LEU A 15 -8.26 -21.21 -9.57
N ALA A 16 -7.64 -21.28 -10.74
CA ALA A 16 -7.23 -20.11 -11.50
C ALA A 16 -8.22 -19.85 -12.64
N ILE A 17 -9.03 -18.79 -12.50
CA ILE A 17 -9.95 -18.36 -13.57
C ILE A 17 -9.19 -17.35 -14.44
N ARG A 18 -8.85 -17.75 -15.67
CA ARG A 18 -8.19 -16.86 -16.64
C ARG A 18 -9.23 -16.25 -17.56
N PHE A 19 -9.51 -14.97 -17.36
CA PHE A 19 -10.29 -14.18 -18.32
C PHE A 19 -9.35 -13.68 -19.42
N SER A 20 -9.54 -14.16 -20.65
CA SER A 20 -8.86 -13.63 -21.84
C SER A 20 -9.76 -12.62 -22.55
N CYS A 21 -9.25 -11.41 -22.76
CA CYS A 21 -9.92 -10.41 -23.59
C CYS A 21 -9.41 -10.50 -25.04
N TYR A 22 -10.33 -10.48 -26.02
CA TYR A 22 -9.98 -10.54 -27.45
C TYR A 22 -9.36 -9.23 -27.98
N SER A 23 -9.67 -8.09 -27.36
CA SER A 23 -9.19 -6.76 -27.76
C SER A 23 -8.39 -6.11 -26.64
N MET A 24 -7.09 -5.89 -26.88
CA MET A 24 -6.20 -5.17 -25.95
C MET A 24 -6.59 -3.68 -25.84
N VAL A 25 -7.08 -3.08 -26.93
CA VAL A 25 -7.45 -1.66 -26.97
C VAL A 25 -8.66 -1.40 -26.09
N ASP A 26 -9.69 -2.25 -26.16
CA ASP A 26 -10.88 -2.13 -25.31
C ASP A 26 -10.53 -2.34 -23.84
N LEU A 27 -9.63 -3.29 -23.56
CA LEU A 27 -9.12 -3.52 -22.21
C LEU A 27 -8.40 -2.28 -21.67
N MET A 28 -7.49 -1.68 -22.44
CA MET A 28 -6.79 -0.44 -22.06
C MET A 28 -7.77 0.71 -21.81
N GLN A 29 -8.81 0.86 -22.64
CA GLN A 29 -9.83 1.88 -22.43
C GLN A 29 -10.64 1.66 -21.15
N MET A 30 -10.87 0.41 -20.72
CA MET A 30 -11.57 0.14 -19.46
C MET A 30 -10.81 0.67 -18.24
N TYR A 31 -9.46 0.67 -18.25
CA TYR A 31 -8.67 1.20 -17.14
C TYR A 31 -8.90 2.70 -16.90
N PHE A 32 -9.23 3.47 -17.94
CA PHE A 32 -9.47 4.90 -17.80
C PHE A 32 -10.94 5.25 -17.48
N LYS A 33 -11.86 4.29 -17.59
CA LYS A 33 -13.28 4.49 -17.29
C LYS A 33 -13.56 4.43 -15.78
N PRO A 34 -14.47 5.25 -15.24
CA PRO A 34 -14.85 5.19 -13.84
C PRO A 34 -15.38 3.79 -13.47
N HIS A 35 -15.12 3.36 -12.23
CA HIS A 35 -15.50 2.02 -11.75
C HIS A 35 -17.00 1.92 -11.45
N LEU A 36 -17.58 3.00 -10.93
CA LEU A 36 -18.98 3.07 -10.56
C LEU A 36 -19.80 3.90 -11.56
N PRO A 37 -21.13 3.73 -11.60
CA PRO A 37 -22.03 4.67 -12.27
C PRO A 37 -21.83 6.12 -11.78
N LYS A 38 -22.06 7.09 -12.68
CA LYS A 38 -21.87 8.54 -12.40
C LYS A 38 -22.64 9.05 -11.18
N MET A 39 -23.72 8.38 -10.81
CA MET A 39 -24.57 8.73 -9.66
C MET A 39 -23.82 8.65 -8.32
N HIS A 40 -23.05 7.58 -8.10
CA HIS A 40 -22.35 7.35 -6.83
C HIS A 40 -21.16 8.29 -6.60
N TYR A 41 -20.67 8.97 -7.64
CA TYR A 41 -19.67 10.03 -7.48
C TYR A 41 -20.27 11.39 -7.11
N LYS A 42 -21.56 11.61 -7.41
CA LYS A 42 -22.29 12.83 -7.02
C LYS A 42 -22.91 12.69 -5.64
N ARG A 43 -23.37 11.49 -5.28
CA ARG A 43 -23.94 11.13 -3.99
C ARG A 43 -23.25 9.85 -3.52
N PRO A 44 -22.15 9.97 -2.76
CA PRO A 44 -21.48 8.78 -2.24
C PRO A 44 -22.45 8.00 -1.36
N LEU A 45 -22.38 6.66 -1.45
CA LEU A 45 -23.09 5.80 -0.52
C LEU A 45 -22.50 5.99 0.87
N ASN A 46 -23.35 5.97 1.89
CA ASN A 46 -22.87 5.96 3.26
C ASN A 46 -22.09 4.65 3.51
N VAL A 47 -21.07 4.69 4.37
CA VAL A 47 -20.26 3.51 4.74
C VAL A 47 -21.15 2.38 5.24
N MET A 48 -22.19 2.71 6.02
CA MET A 48 -23.17 1.74 6.52
C MET A 48 -24.00 1.10 5.40
N GLU A 49 -24.47 1.88 4.43
CA GLU A 49 -25.23 1.38 3.28
C GLU A 49 -24.37 0.49 2.39
N GLN A 50 -23.10 0.86 2.21
CA GLN A 50 -22.13 0.08 1.43
C GLN A 50 -21.88 -1.28 2.09
N GLU A 51 -21.73 -1.34 3.41
CA GLU A 51 -21.53 -2.61 4.12
C GLU A 51 -22.79 -3.47 4.08
N MET A 52 -23.98 -2.88 4.24
CA MET A 52 -25.25 -3.59 4.10
C MET A 52 -25.40 -4.20 2.69
N LEU A 53 -25.11 -3.44 1.64
CA LEU A 53 -25.15 -3.92 0.25
C LEU A 53 -24.13 -5.03 0.01
N ARG A 54 -22.94 -4.94 0.62
CA ARG A 54 -21.90 -5.96 0.54
C ARG A 54 -22.37 -7.28 1.15
N GLN A 55 -22.96 -7.25 2.34
CA GLN A 55 -23.52 -8.44 3.00
C GLN A 55 -24.62 -9.09 2.17
N GLN A 56 -25.52 -8.29 1.58
CA GLN A 56 -26.58 -8.81 0.69
C GLN A 56 -25.99 -9.46 -0.57
N ALA A 57 -24.99 -8.83 -1.19
CA ALA A 57 -24.31 -9.40 -2.36
C ALA A 57 -23.64 -10.74 -2.02
N VAL A 58 -22.98 -10.85 -0.87
CA VAL A 58 -22.37 -12.11 -0.40
C VAL A 58 -23.41 -13.20 -0.18
N ASN A 59 -24.55 -12.87 0.46
CA ASN A 59 -25.64 -13.83 0.65
C ASN A 59 -26.17 -14.38 -0.68
N VAL A 60 -26.33 -13.51 -1.69
CA VAL A 60 -26.76 -13.92 -3.03
C VAL A 60 -25.71 -14.82 -3.70
N VAL A 61 -24.43 -14.46 -3.60
CA VAL A 61 -23.34 -15.28 -4.16
C VAL A 61 -23.25 -16.63 -3.46
N ALA A 62 -23.37 -16.67 -2.13
CA ALA A 62 -23.39 -17.90 -1.35
C ALA A 62 -24.56 -18.81 -1.74
N ALA A 63 -25.76 -18.24 -1.94
CA ALA A 63 -26.94 -18.99 -2.38
C ALA A 63 -26.81 -19.53 -3.81
N ARG A 64 -26.01 -18.88 -4.66
CA ARG A 64 -25.71 -19.37 -6.02
C ARG A 64 -24.63 -20.45 -6.01
N LEU A 65 -23.56 -20.25 -5.26
CA LEU A 65 -22.44 -21.18 -5.16
C LEU A 65 -22.78 -22.47 -4.39
N SER A 66 -23.78 -22.43 -3.51
CA SER A 66 -24.30 -23.65 -2.87
C SER A 66 -25.01 -24.59 -3.85
N ARG A 67 -25.39 -24.09 -5.03
CA ARG A 67 -26.02 -24.86 -6.12
C ARG A 67 -25.04 -25.20 -7.25
N ALA A 68 -23.77 -24.80 -7.14
CA ALA A 68 -22.73 -25.12 -8.12
C ALA A 68 -22.15 -26.52 -7.85
N GLU A 69 -21.47 -27.11 -8.83
CA GLU A 69 -20.73 -28.36 -8.67
C GLU A 69 -19.22 -28.07 -8.71
N PRO A 70 -18.46 -28.29 -7.61
CA PRO A 70 -18.88 -28.73 -6.28
C PRO A 70 -19.57 -27.61 -5.46
N PRO A 71 -20.51 -27.96 -4.55
CA PRO A 71 -21.25 -26.97 -3.77
C PRO A 71 -20.35 -26.33 -2.70
N LEU A 72 -20.27 -25.00 -2.71
CA LEU A 72 -19.53 -24.25 -1.69
C LEU A 72 -20.46 -23.88 -0.54
N ARG A 73 -20.02 -24.18 0.69
CA ARG A 73 -20.73 -23.77 1.91
C ARG A 73 -20.72 -22.26 2.06
N LYS A 74 -21.78 -21.70 2.62
CA LYS A 74 -21.90 -20.25 2.90
C LYS A 74 -20.71 -19.71 3.70
N GLU A 75 -20.22 -20.47 4.67
CA GLU A 75 -19.03 -20.14 5.47
C GLU A 75 -17.78 -19.90 4.60
N VAL A 76 -17.56 -20.75 3.59
CA VAL A 76 -16.43 -20.63 2.67
C VAL A 76 -16.57 -19.38 1.82
N VAL A 77 -17.78 -19.09 1.35
CA VAL A 77 -18.06 -17.89 0.54
C VAL A 77 -17.92 -16.61 1.36
N GLU A 78 -18.40 -16.59 2.61
CA GLU A 78 -18.23 -15.46 3.53
C GLU A 78 -16.77 -15.21 3.91
N TYR A 79 -16.00 -16.29 4.08
CA TYR A 79 -14.56 -16.22 4.32
C TYR A 79 -13.81 -15.67 3.09
N MET A 80 -14.08 -16.20 1.89
CA MET A 80 -13.46 -15.74 0.64
C MET A 80 -13.83 -14.29 0.26
N SER A 81 -15.01 -13.82 0.65
CA SER A 81 -15.50 -12.47 0.34
C SER A 81 -15.12 -11.43 1.40
N ASP A 82 -14.30 -11.81 2.38
CA ASP A 82 -13.86 -10.98 3.49
C ASP A 82 -15.03 -10.28 4.20
N THR A 83 -16.15 -10.99 4.41
CA THR A 83 -17.39 -10.40 4.97
C THR A 83 -17.18 -9.90 6.41
N LYS A 84 -16.15 -10.41 7.08
CA LYS A 84 -15.76 -10.07 8.46
C LYS A 84 -14.56 -9.10 8.52
N SER A 85 -14.33 -8.27 7.50
CA SER A 85 -13.22 -7.30 7.46
C SER A 85 -13.17 -6.33 8.66
N HIS A 86 -14.31 -6.06 9.30
CA HIS A 86 -14.41 -5.23 10.50
C HIS A 86 -13.94 -5.95 11.78
N LEU A 87 -13.79 -7.29 11.76
CA LEU A 87 -13.27 -8.01 12.91
C LEU A 87 -11.74 -7.88 12.96
N TRP A 88 -11.24 -7.55 14.14
CA TRP A 88 -9.81 -7.46 14.38
C TRP A 88 -9.19 -8.86 14.39
N SER A 89 -8.11 -9.05 13.62
CA SER A 89 -7.29 -10.27 13.63
C SER A 89 -5.81 -9.90 13.73
N MET A 90 -5.09 -10.62 14.60
CA MET A 90 -3.65 -10.48 14.78
C MET A 90 -2.87 -10.74 13.47
N ARG A 91 -3.28 -11.76 12.69
CA ARG A 91 -2.65 -12.11 11.41
C ARG A 91 -2.79 -10.97 10.40
N ARG A 92 -4.00 -10.42 10.26
CA ARG A 92 -4.27 -9.28 9.36
C ARG A 92 -3.50 -8.03 9.77
N SER A 93 -3.42 -7.74 11.07
CA SER A 93 -2.62 -6.62 11.58
C SER A 93 -1.13 -6.78 11.27
N LYS A 94 -0.55 -7.97 11.49
CA LYS A 94 0.84 -8.28 11.14
C LYS A 94 1.08 -8.16 9.63
N ALA A 95 0.19 -8.73 8.82
CA ALA A 95 0.33 -8.71 7.37
C ALA A 95 0.26 -7.27 6.81
N ASN A 96 -0.63 -6.43 7.34
CA ASN A 96 -0.68 -5.00 6.99
C ASN A 96 0.58 -4.25 7.45
N PHE A 97 1.10 -4.55 8.65
CA PHE A 97 2.35 -3.96 9.13
C PHE A 97 3.56 -4.36 8.28
N TYR A 98 3.71 -5.63 7.93
CA TYR A 98 4.78 -6.10 7.04
C TYR A 98 4.65 -5.54 5.62
N ARG A 99 3.43 -5.37 5.10
CA ARG A 99 3.19 -4.68 3.82
C ARG A 99 3.66 -3.24 3.86
N LEU A 100 3.29 -2.51 4.92
CA LEU A 100 3.76 -1.15 5.15
C LEU A 100 5.29 -1.12 5.21
N MET A 101 5.91 -1.98 6.01
CA MET A 101 7.37 -2.10 6.11
C MET A 101 8.03 -2.46 4.78
N SER A 102 7.41 -3.34 3.97
CA SER A 102 7.91 -3.69 2.63
C SER A 102 7.86 -2.51 1.67
N GLY A 103 6.84 -1.64 1.77
CA GLY A 103 6.78 -0.37 1.06
C GLY A 103 7.89 0.59 1.48
N PHE A 104 8.20 0.64 2.78
CA PHE A 104 9.32 1.42 3.30
C PHE A 104 10.70 0.80 3.02
N SER A 105 10.79 -0.50 2.75
CA SER A 105 12.08 -1.18 2.54
C SER A 105 12.88 -0.57 1.37
N GLY A 106 12.19 -0.14 0.31
CA GLY A 106 12.81 0.58 -0.81
C GLY A 106 13.41 1.91 -0.37
N PHE A 107 12.66 2.70 0.41
CA PHE A 107 13.15 3.98 0.97
C PHE A 107 14.34 3.77 1.93
N LEU A 108 14.26 2.76 2.82
CA LEU A 108 15.35 2.40 3.72
C LEU A 108 16.59 1.89 2.97
N SER A 109 16.43 1.21 1.84
CA SER A 109 17.54 0.78 0.99
C SER A 109 18.18 1.97 0.27
N VAL A 110 17.37 2.91 -0.24
CA VAL A 110 17.88 4.15 -0.85
C VAL A 110 18.60 5.00 0.19
N GLY A 111 18.06 5.15 1.40
CA GLY A 111 18.71 5.88 2.50
C GLY A 111 20.06 5.26 2.89
N ARG A 112 20.14 3.93 2.99
CA ARG A 112 21.41 3.23 3.22
C ARG A 112 22.40 3.45 2.08
N TRP A 113 21.95 3.33 0.83
CA TRP A 113 22.79 3.58 -0.35
C TRP A 113 23.30 5.04 -0.40
N LEU A 114 22.47 6.03 -0.06
CA LEU A 114 22.90 7.42 0.07
C LEU A 114 23.96 7.59 1.16
N GLY A 115 23.84 6.88 2.28
CA GLY A 115 24.88 6.82 3.30
C GLY A 115 26.20 6.22 2.78
N GLU A 116 26.14 5.15 1.98
CA GLU A 116 27.31 4.56 1.32
C GLU A 116 27.96 5.51 0.30
N VAL A 117 27.13 6.31 -0.40
CA VAL A 117 27.61 7.37 -1.31
C VAL A 117 28.26 8.51 -0.54
N SER A 118 27.68 8.93 0.59
CA SER A 118 28.26 9.99 1.43
C SER A 118 29.57 9.56 2.11
N THR A 119 29.76 8.27 2.35
CA THR A 119 30.97 7.70 2.97
C THR A 119 32.04 7.32 1.94
N TRP A 120 31.84 7.63 0.65
CA TRP A 120 32.80 7.38 -0.43
C TRP A 120 33.24 5.91 -0.54
N LYS A 121 32.38 4.97 -0.13
CA LYS A 121 32.69 3.53 -0.14
C LYS A 121 33.05 3.01 -1.54
N HIS A 122 32.46 3.60 -2.57
CA HIS A 122 32.73 3.30 -3.98
C HIS A 122 32.99 4.60 -4.78
N PRO A 123 34.26 5.07 -4.86
CA PRO A 123 34.58 6.42 -5.32
C PRO A 123 34.13 6.72 -6.76
N MET A 124 34.12 5.73 -7.65
CA MET A 124 33.66 5.92 -9.02
C MET A 124 32.14 6.18 -9.07
N THR A 125 31.36 5.44 -8.29
CA THR A 125 29.90 5.64 -8.23
C THR A 125 29.53 6.95 -7.56
N THR A 126 30.29 7.37 -6.54
CA THR A 126 30.03 8.64 -5.86
C THR A 126 30.34 9.80 -6.80
N VAL A 127 31.47 9.80 -7.50
CA VAL A 127 31.79 10.82 -8.49
C VAL A 127 30.71 10.89 -9.59
N LEU A 128 30.25 9.76 -10.11
CA LEU A 128 29.17 9.72 -11.09
C LEU A 128 27.86 10.34 -10.55
N VAL A 129 27.49 10.03 -9.30
CA VAL A 129 26.31 10.60 -8.64
C VAL A 129 26.47 12.12 -8.46
N HIS A 130 27.65 12.61 -8.09
CA HIS A 130 27.90 14.05 -7.96
C HIS A 130 27.85 14.77 -9.32
N ILE A 131 28.37 14.16 -10.39
CA ILE A 131 28.27 14.69 -11.75
C ILE A 131 26.81 14.75 -12.21
N LEU A 132 26.04 13.67 -11.98
CA LEU A 132 24.61 13.63 -12.30
C LEU A 132 23.82 14.67 -11.49
N PHE A 133 24.13 14.82 -10.20
CA PHE A 133 23.53 15.83 -9.34
C PHE A 133 23.81 17.25 -9.83
N LEU A 134 25.07 17.55 -10.17
CA LEU A 134 25.47 18.86 -10.70
C LEU A 134 24.80 19.14 -12.05
N MET A 135 24.71 18.15 -12.93
CA MET A 135 23.99 18.25 -14.20
C MET A 135 22.50 18.58 -14.01
N LEU A 136 21.82 17.91 -13.07
CA LEU A 136 20.40 18.14 -12.76
C LEU A 136 20.15 19.53 -12.15
N VAL A 137 21.08 20.03 -11.32
CA VAL A 137 21.00 21.37 -10.73
C VAL A 137 21.22 22.45 -11.78
N CYS A 138 22.18 22.26 -12.70
CA CYS A 138 22.45 23.21 -13.78
C CYS A 138 21.36 23.23 -14.86
N PHE A 139 20.68 22.10 -15.08
CA PHE A 139 19.65 21.95 -16.12
C PHE A 139 18.35 21.38 -15.52
N PRO A 140 17.55 22.23 -14.86
CA PRO A 140 16.36 21.76 -14.16
C PRO A 140 15.22 21.31 -15.07
N GLU A 141 15.23 21.77 -16.32
CA GLU A 141 14.35 21.24 -17.36
C GLU A 141 14.54 19.73 -17.56
N LEU A 142 15.73 19.20 -17.21
CA LEU A 142 16.06 17.78 -17.29
C LEU A 142 15.50 16.96 -16.12
N ILE A 143 15.02 17.58 -15.05
CA ILE A 143 14.51 16.86 -13.85
C ILE A 143 13.27 16.03 -14.21
N MET A 144 12.30 16.62 -14.91
CA MET A 144 11.09 15.90 -15.29
C MET A 144 11.38 14.74 -16.29
N PRO A 145 12.14 14.96 -17.38
CA PRO A 145 12.56 13.88 -18.28
C PRO A 145 13.33 12.75 -17.59
N THR A 146 14.30 13.07 -16.73
CA THR A 146 15.10 12.05 -16.02
C THR A 146 14.26 11.26 -15.03
N MET A 147 13.31 11.89 -14.32
CA MET A 147 12.35 11.20 -13.46
C MET A 147 11.47 10.22 -14.24
N PHE A 148 10.90 10.64 -15.37
CA PHE A 148 10.10 9.74 -16.22
C PHE A 148 10.94 8.61 -16.80
N LEU A 149 12.16 8.90 -17.25
CA LEU A 149 13.08 7.89 -17.77
C LEU A 149 13.46 6.89 -16.68
N TYR A 150 13.72 7.35 -15.45
CA TYR A 150 14.03 6.49 -14.32
C TYR A 150 12.86 5.55 -13.97
N VAL A 151 11.64 6.07 -13.88
CA VAL A 151 10.42 5.26 -13.67
C VAL A 151 10.22 4.29 -14.83
N PHE A 152 10.48 4.70 -16.07
CA PHE A 152 10.38 3.85 -17.26
C PHE A 152 11.40 2.71 -17.23
N VAL A 153 12.68 2.99 -16.95
CA VAL A 153 13.75 1.98 -16.85
C VAL A 153 13.48 1.01 -15.71
N ILE A 154 13.08 1.50 -14.53
CA ILE A 154 12.65 0.64 -13.42
C ILE A 154 11.45 -0.22 -13.84
N GLY A 155 10.46 0.37 -14.50
CA GLY A 155 9.29 -0.34 -15.01
C GLY A 155 9.65 -1.44 -16.01
N MET A 156 10.55 -1.16 -16.95
CA MET A 156 11.07 -2.14 -17.91
C MET A 156 11.89 -3.23 -17.24
N TRP A 157 12.74 -2.86 -16.28
CA TRP A 157 13.53 -3.82 -15.51
C TRP A 157 12.60 -4.76 -14.72
N ASN A 158 11.63 -4.21 -14.01
CA ASN A 158 10.60 -4.97 -13.30
C ASN A 158 9.77 -5.82 -14.25
N TRP A 159 9.50 -5.35 -15.48
CA TRP A 159 8.85 -6.14 -16.51
C TRP A 159 9.68 -7.37 -16.90
N ARG A 160 11.01 -7.28 -16.94
CA ARG A 160 11.84 -8.45 -17.29
C ARG A 160 11.79 -9.56 -16.23
N PHE A 161 11.61 -9.18 -14.96
CA PHE A 161 11.55 -10.09 -13.81
C PHE A 161 10.12 -10.35 -13.30
N ARG A 162 9.11 -9.89 -14.04
CA ARG A 162 7.71 -10.06 -13.64
C ARG A 162 7.35 -11.55 -13.52
N PRO A 163 6.64 -11.95 -12.45
CA PRO A 163 6.08 -13.29 -12.34
C PRO A 163 5.17 -13.57 -13.55
N ARG A 164 5.46 -14.64 -14.30
CA ARG A 164 4.67 -15.03 -15.49
C ARG A 164 3.48 -15.93 -15.17
N HIS A 165 3.42 -16.44 -13.95
CA HIS A 165 2.34 -17.26 -13.44
C HIS A 165 1.21 -16.33 -12.98
N PRO A 166 -0.07 -16.74 -13.09
CA PRO A 166 -1.18 -15.93 -12.59
C PRO A 166 -0.92 -15.52 -11.13
N PRO A 167 -1.38 -14.34 -10.68
CA PRO A 167 -1.24 -13.97 -9.28
C PRO A 167 -2.02 -15.00 -8.46
N HIS A 168 -1.29 -15.93 -7.84
CA HIS A 168 -1.85 -16.88 -6.89
C HIS A 168 -2.09 -16.11 -5.60
N MET A 169 -3.06 -16.56 -4.80
CA MET A 169 -3.22 -16.09 -3.43
C MET A 169 -1.86 -16.26 -2.73
N ASN A 170 -1.19 -15.15 -2.40
CA ASN A 170 0.18 -15.22 -1.92
C ASN A 170 0.13 -15.57 -0.43
N SER A 171 0.29 -16.85 -0.11
CA SER A 171 0.29 -17.37 1.25
C SER A 171 1.29 -16.63 2.17
N LYS A 172 2.45 -16.24 1.62
CA LYS A 172 3.45 -15.41 2.33
C LYS A 172 2.98 -13.97 2.58
N LEU A 173 2.22 -13.40 1.65
CA LEU A 173 1.72 -12.02 1.75
C LEU A 173 0.55 -11.93 2.73
N SER A 174 -0.33 -12.94 2.75
CA SER A 174 -1.40 -13.12 3.75
C SER A 174 -0.91 -13.69 5.09
N TYR A 175 0.41 -13.93 5.22
CA TYR A 175 1.08 -14.53 6.37
C TYR A 175 0.50 -15.90 6.76
N THR A 176 -0.07 -16.66 5.82
CA THR A 176 -0.70 -17.98 6.07
C THR A 176 0.33 -19.10 6.31
N ASP A 177 1.56 -18.95 5.80
CA ASP A 177 2.64 -19.95 5.98
C ASP A 177 3.22 -20.00 7.40
N GLY A 178 2.97 -18.96 8.22
CA GLY A 178 3.47 -18.83 9.59
C GLY A 178 2.39 -18.75 10.66
N VAL A 179 1.16 -19.14 10.33
CA VAL A 179 0.00 -19.05 11.22
C VAL A 179 0.12 -20.10 12.33
N THR A 180 0.25 -19.62 13.56
CA THR A 180 0.09 -20.49 14.73
C THR A 180 -1.36 -20.94 14.80
N THR A 181 -1.63 -22.19 15.17
CA THR A 181 -3.00 -22.75 15.28
C THR A 181 -3.95 -21.88 16.11
N ASP A 182 -3.43 -21.16 17.10
CA ASP A 182 -4.16 -20.18 17.91
C ASP A 182 -4.58 -18.91 17.15
N GLU A 183 -3.80 -18.43 16.17
CA GLU A 183 -4.17 -17.26 15.36
C GLU A 183 -5.31 -17.60 14.37
N LEU A 184 -5.38 -18.85 13.91
CA LEU A 184 -6.50 -19.35 13.12
C LEU A 184 -7.76 -19.51 13.99
N ASP A 185 -7.60 -20.05 15.20
CA ASP A 185 -8.68 -20.18 16.18
C ASP A 185 -9.25 -18.83 16.63
N GLU A 186 -8.44 -17.77 16.65
CA GLU A 186 -8.86 -16.38 16.90
C GLU A 186 -9.71 -15.80 15.75
N GLU A 187 -9.46 -16.18 14.49
CA GLU A 187 -10.26 -15.72 13.34
C GLU A 187 -11.64 -16.39 13.25
N PHE A 188 -11.77 -17.61 13.77
CA PHE A 188 -13.02 -18.36 13.79
C PHE A 188 -13.81 -18.19 15.09
N ASP A 189 -13.24 -17.55 16.12
CA ASP A 189 -13.97 -17.27 17.36
C ASP A 189 -15.08 -16.24 17.13
N THR A 190 -16.21 -16.46 17.79
CA THR A 190 -17.36 -15.56 17.71
C THR A 190 -17.20 -14.44 18.74
N PHE A 191 -17.82 -13.28 18.50
CA PHE A 191 -17.92 -12.24 19.52
C PHE A 191 -19.29 -12.29 20.19
N PRO A 192 -19.41 -12.52 21.51
CA PRO A 192 -18.35 -12.70 22.52
C PRO A 192 -17.65 -14.08 22.47
N SER A 193 -16.39 -14.11 22.90
CA SER A 193 -15.51 -15.30 22.81
C SER A 193 -16.09 -16.50 23.55
N THR A 194 -15.99 -17.67 22.91
CA THR A 194 -16.40 -18.96 23.49
C THR A 194 -15.26 -19.65 24.26
N LYS A 195 -14.06 -19.05 24.27
CA LYS A 195 -12.83 -19.62 24.82
C LYS A 195 -12.69 -19.33 26.31
N SER A 196 -11.85 -20.14 26.97
CA SER A 196 -11.55 -19.96 28.39
C SER A 196 -10.87 -18.61 28.64
N PRO A 197 -11.10 -17.99 29.82
CA PRO A 197 -10.56 -16.67 30.13
C PRO A 197 -9.03 -16.62 30.08
N ASP A 198 -8.35 -17.72 30.40
CA ASP A 198 -6.87 -17.81 30.36
C ASP A 198 -6.30 -17.67 28.95
N ILE A 199 -7.00 -18.23 27.94
CA ILE A 199 -6.61 -18.10 26.53
C ILE A 199 -6.80 -16.66 26.06
N VAL A 200 -7.89 -16.01 26.47
CA VAL A 200 -8.17 -14.61 26.14
C VAL A 200 -7.10 -13.69 26.76
N LEU A 201 -6.68 -13.94 28.01
CA LEU A 201 -5.60 -13.20 28.67
C LEU A 201 -4.26 -13.37 27.94
N TRP A 202 -3.93 -14.59 27.51
CA TRP A 202 -2.70 -14.83 26.76
C TRP A 202 -2.72 -14.14 25.38
N ARG A 203 -3.84 -14.18 24.65
CA ARG A 203 -4.03 -13.44 23.38
C ARG A 203 -3.88 -11.93 23.58
N TYR A 204 -4.46 -11.39 24.66
CA TYR A 204 -4.31 -9.98 25.02
C TYR A 204 -2.85 -9.61 25.34
N GLY A 205 -2.13 -10.46 26.09
CA GLY A 205 -0.70 -10.26 26.38
C GLY A 205 0.15 -10.21 25.12
N ARG A 206 -0.13 -11.10 24.15
CA ARG A 206 0.50 -11.10 22.84
C ARG A 206 0.22 -9.80 22.07
N LEU A 207 -1.04 -9.34 22.03
CA LEU A 207 -1.42 -8.07 21.42
C LEU A 207 -0.67 -6.89 22.05
N ARG A 208 -0.57 -6.87 23.37
CA ARG A 208 0.17 -5.83 24.10
C ARG A 208 1.65 -5.80 23.72
N SER A 209 2.28 -6.95 23.49
CA SER A 209 3.69 -7.00 23.05
C SER A 209 3.90 -6.41 21.65
N VAL A 210 2.97 -6.68 20.71
CA VAL A 210 3.02 -6.12 19.35
C VAL A 210 2.74 -4.62 19.39
N ALA A 211 1.74 -4.20 20.15
CA ALA A 211 1.44 -2.79 20.37
C ALA A 211 2.65 -2.04 20.97
N GLY A 212 3.40 -2.66 21.87
CA GLY A 212 4.65 -2.09 22.42
C GLY A 212 5.72 -1.84 21.34
N ARG A 213 5.89 -2.75 20.38
CA ARG A 213 6.83 -2.55 19.25
C ARG A 213 6.36 -1.46 18.29
N VAL A 214 5.05 -1.36 18.05
CA VAL A 214 4.49 -0.27 17.24
C VAL A 214 4.68 1.05 17.98
N GLN A 215 4.42 1.09 19.29
CA GLN A 215 4.60 2.26 20.13
C GLN A 215 6.05 2.74 20.14
N SER A 216 7.05 1.84 20.19
CA SER A 216 8.45 2.25 20.12
C SER A 216 8.78 2.91 18.78
N VAL A 217 8.33 2.34 17.65
CA VAL A 217 8.55 2.93 16.32
C VAL A 217 7.84 4.29 16.19
N VAL A 218 6.59 4.39 16.66
CA VAL A 218 5.84 5.66 16.65
C VAL A 218 6.51 6.69 17.57
N GLY A 219 7.02 6.27 18.72
CA GLY A 219 7.80 7.11 19.63
C GLY A 219 9.07 7.65 18.97
N ASP A 220 9.85 6.79 18.31
CA ASP A 220 11.04 7.21 17.57
C ASP A 220 10.70 8.22 16.47
N LEU A 221 9.60 7.99 15.72
CA LEU A 221 9.11 8.94 14.71
C LEU A 221 8.68 10.27 15.33
N ALA A 222 7.98 10.23 16.47
CA ALA A 222 7.54 11.42 17.18
C ALA A 222 8.75 12.24 17.66
N THR A 223 9.76 11.62 18.25
CA THR A 223 10.99 12.29 18.67
C THR A 223 11.75 12.90 17.49
N GLN A 224 11.80 12.23 16.33
CA GLN A 224 12.38 12.84 15.12
C GLN A 224 11.56 14.05 14.65
N GLY A 225 10.24 13.96 14.69
CA GLY A 225 9.34 15.07 14.36
C GLY A 225 9.51 16.27 15.32
N GLU A 226 9.59 16.02 16.62
CA GLU A 226 9.84 17.04 17.65
C GLU A 226 11.17 17.76 17.41
N ARG A 227 12.23 17.04 17.00
CA ARG A 227 13.52 17.65 16.64
C ARG A 227 13.41 18.57 15.43
N VAL A 228 12.64 18.18 14.41
CA VAL A 228 12.38 19.04 13.25
C VAL A 228 11.54 20.25 13.66
N GLN A 229 10.52 20.05 14.49
CA GLN A 229 9.71 21.14 15.01
C GLN A 229 10.56 22.11 15.86
N ALA A 230 11.48 21.60 16.67
CA ALA A 230 12.40 22.40 17.46
C ALA A 230 13.31 23.30 16.60
N LEU A 231 13.73 22.84 15.41
CA LEU A 231 14.47 23.65 14.44
C LEU A 231 13.64 24.81 13.87
N VAL A 232 12.33 24.64 13.75
CA VAL A 232 11.41 25.67 13.24
C VAL A 232 10.95 26.61 14.36
N SER A 233 10.78 26.09 15.57
CA SER A 233 10.34 26.86 16.75
C SER A 233 11.47 27.60 17.45
N TRP A 234 12.68 27.61 16.87
CA TRP A 234 13.86 28.31 17.39
C TRP A 234 14.23 27.94 18.84
N LEU A 235 13.95 26.71 19.27
CA LEU A 235 14.31 26.27 20.63
C LEU A 235 15.82 26.37 20.85
N ASP A 236 16.60 25.96 19.84
CA ASP A 236 18.05 26.13 19.79
C ASP A 236 18.44 27.13 18.69
N PRO A 237 18.91 28.34 19.03
CA PRO A 237 19.14 29.41 18.05
C PRO A 237 20.29 29.12 17.07
N ARG A 238 21.28 28.30 17.44
CA ARG A 238 22.43 28.00 16.56
C ARG A 238 22.08 27.02 15.43
N PRO A 239 21.49 25.83 15.67
CA PRO A 239 21.08 24.94 14.58
C PRO A 239 19.91 25.50 13.77
N SER A 240 18.96 26.18 14.43
CA SER A 240 17.80 26.78 13.76
C SER A 240 18.23 27.88 12.77
N SER A 241 19.22 28.72 13.12
CA SER A 241 19.74 29.74 12.19
C SER A 241 20.45 29.13 10.97
N MET A 242 21.23 28.06 11.14
CA MET A 242 21.84 27.31 10.03
C MET A 242 20.77 26.70 9.12
N PHE A 243 19.73 26.10 9.71
CA PHE A 243 18.60 25.53 8.98
C PHE A 243 17.83 26.60 8.21
N MET A 244 17.56 27.75 8.82
CA MET A 244 16.86 28.87 8.17
C MET A 244 17.69 29.49 7.04
N ALA A 245 19.01 29.64 7.22
CA ALA A 245 19.91 30.08 6.15
C ALA A 245 19.91 29.08 4.98
N PHE A 246 19.95 27.78 5.27
CA PHE A 246 19.82 26.72 4.27
C PHE A 246 18.46 26.78 3.54
N CYS A 247 17.36 26.97 4.26
CA CYS A 247 16.03 27.15 3.66
C CYS A 247 15.97 28.39 2.76
N LEU A 248 16.59 29.50 3.16
CA LEU A 248 16.63 30.73 2.37
C LEU A 248 17.45 30.56 1.08
N VAL A 249 18.64 29.96 1.17
CA VAL A 249 19.45 29.62 0.00
C VAL A 249 18.69 28.66 -0.92
N SER A 250 18.06 27.62 -0.36
CA SER A 250 17.25 26.66 -1.12
C SER A 250 16.06 27.34 -1.80
N ALA A 251 15.39 28.28 -1.15
CA ALA A 251 14.29 29.06 -1.74
C ALA A 251 14.77 29.93 -2.90
N VAL A 252 15.92 30.59 -2.78
CA VAL A 252 16.52 31.39 -3.86
C VAL A 252 16.93 30.50 -5.04
N VAL A 253 17.55 29.35 -4.78
CA VAL A 253 17.92 28.39 -5.82
C VAL A 253 16.68 27.86 -6.52
N LEU A 254 15.66 27.40 -5.79
CA LEU A 254 14.39 26.92 -6.36
C LEU A 254 13.63 28.01 -7.12
N TYR A 255 13.78 29.29 -6.73
CA TYR A 255 13.22 30.42 -7.46
C TYR A 255 13.95 30.68 -8.79
N MET A 256 15.28 30.62 -8.79
CA MET A 256 16.10 30.79 -10.00
C MET A 256 16.00 29.61 -10.97
N THR A 257 15.61 28.45 -10.45
CA THR A 257 15.39 27.22 -11.20
C THR A 257 14.00 27.29 -11.86
N PRO A 258 13.86 27.30 -13.21
CA PRO A 258 12.56 27.41 -13.87
C PRO A 258 11.65 26.17 -13.66
N PHE A 259 11.03 26.05 -12.48
CA PHE A 259 9.88 25.19 -12.20
C PHE A 259 8.54 25.85 -12.54
N GLN A 260 8.60 27.03 -13.16
CA GLN A 260 7.45 27.87 -13.45
C GLN A 260 6.40 27.11 -14.26
N ILE A 261 6.79 26.35 -15.27
CA ILE A 261 5.84 25.63 -16.15
C ILE A 261 5.03 24.56 -15.41
N PRO A 262 5.61 23.58 -14.68
CA PRO A 262 4.82 22.58 -13.96
C PRO A 262 3.98 23.18 -12.82
N ILE A 263 4.48 24.23 -12.13
CA ILE A 263 3.72 24.94 -11.10
C ILE A 263 2.54 25.69 -11.71
N LEU A 264 2.74 26.35 -12.84
CA LEU A 264 1.70 27.07 -13.56
C LEU A 264 0.63 26.10 -14.09
N ILE A 265 1.04 24.99 -14.70
CA ILE A 265 0.13 23.93 -15.18
C ILE A 265 -0.64 23.31 -14.01
N GLY A 266 0.06 22.93 -12.93
CA GLY A 266 -0.55 22.36 -11.73
C GLY A 266 -1.52 23.33 -11.03
N GLY A 267 -1.11 24.60 -10.92
CA GLY A 267 -1.90 25.69 -10.36
C GLY A 267 -3.16 25.97 -11.16
N PHE A 268 -3.06 26.14 -12.49
CA PHE A 268 -4.23 26.31 -13.36
C PHE A 268 -5.15 25.08 -13.37
N TYR A 269 -4.59 23.87 -13.28
CA TYR A 269 -5.40 22.65 -13.17
C TYR A 269 -6.17 22.57 -11.85
N PHE A 270 -5.55 22.97 -10.73
CA PHE A 270 -6.18 22.96 -9.41
C PHE A 270 -7.22 24.07 -9.23
N LEU A 271 -6.91 25.29 -9.72
CA LEU A 271 -7.78 26.47 -9.67
C LEU A 271 -8.85 26.48 -10.78
N ARG A 272 -8.93 25.42 -11.58
CA ARG A 272 -9.93 25.26 -12.64
C ARG A 272 -11.35 25.45 -12.10
N HIS A 273 -12.10 26.35 -12.74
CA HIS A 273 -13.46 26.70 -12.35
C HIS A 273 -14.36 25.45 -12.21
N PRO A 274 -15.24 25.36 -11.18
CA PRO A 274 -16.05 24.18 -10.88
C PRO A 274 -16.91 23.69 -12.06
N MET A 275 -17.31 24.59 -12.96
CA MET A 275 -18.06 24.24 -14.19
C MET A 275 -17.27 23.35 -15.13
N PHE A 276 -15.94 23.52 -15.18
CA PHE A 276 -15.08 22.65 -15.97
C PHE A 276 -14.67 21.41 -15.18
N ARG A 277 -14.89 21.33 -13.86
CA ARG A 277 -14.51 20.15 -13.07
C ARG A 277 -15.37 18.95 -13.48
N SER A 278 -14.73 17.87 -13.93
CA SER A 278 -15.47 16.66 -14.29
C SER A 278 -16.16 16.09 -13.04
N LYS A 279 -17.45 15.77 -13.16
CA LYS A 279 -18.25 15.14 -12.08
C LYS A 279 -17.88 13.67 -11.81
N VAL A 280 -16.80 13.20 -12.44
CA VAL A 280 -16.21 11.87 -12.32
C VAL A 280 -14.71 12.02 -12.10
N PRO A 281 -14.05 11.08 -11.39
CA PRO A 281 -12.62 11.10 -11.20
C PRO A 281 -11.88 11.13 -12.55
N PRO A 282 -10.76 11.87 -12.64
CA PRO A 282 -10.01 11.98 -13.88
C PRO A 282 -9.44 10.61 -14.28
N ALA A 283 -9.25 10.41 -15.58
CA ALA A 283 -8.71 9.18 -16.18
C ALA A 283 -7.49 8.59 -15.45
N PRO A 284 -6.45 9.36 -15.05
CA PRO A 284 -5.31 8.81 -14.30
C PRO A 284 -5.69 8.27 -12.91
N VAL A 285 -6.66 8.88 -12.24
CA VAL A 285 -7.16 8.39 -10.95
C VAL A 285 -7.98 7.11 -11.12
N ASN A 286 -8.75 7.00 -12.20
CA ASN A 286 -9.45 5.75 -12.55
C ASN A 286 -8.48 4.62 -12.88
N PHE A 287 -7.41 4.93 -13.64
CA PHE A 287 -6.35 3.99 -13.96
C PHE A 287 -5.69 3.48 -12.67
N TYR A 288 -5.27 4.38 -11.78
CA TYR A 288 -4.66 4.02 -10.49
C TYR A 288 -5.59 3.16 -9.62
N ARG A 289 -6.87 3.54 -9.49
CA ARG A 289 -7.87 2.78 -8.71
C ARG A 289 -8.18 1.38 -9.28
N ARG A 290 -7.86 1.14 -10.55
CA ARG A 290 -8.05 -0.17 -11.21
C ARG A 290 -6.76 -0.99 -11.28
N LEU A 291 -5.63 -0.44 -10.84
CA LEU A 291 -4.42 -1.24 -10.68
C LEU A 291 -4.66 -2.26 -9.56
N PRO A 292 -4.21 -3.51 -9.74
CA PRO A 292 -4.36 -4.53 -8.71
C PRO A 292 -3.65 -4.08 -7.44
N ALA A 293 -4.38 -4.04 -6.34
CA ALA A 293 -3.78 -3.77 -5.05
C ALA A 293 -3.29 -5.08 -4.44
N LEU A 294 -2.22 -5.03 -3.65
CA LEU A 294 -1.72 -6.21 -2.93
C LEU A 294 -2.76 -6.80 -1.96
N THR A 295 -3.80 -6.03 -1.59
CA THR A 295 -4.99 -6.51 -0.85
C THR A 295 -5.76 -7.55 -1.64
N ASP A 296 -5.81 -7.43 -2.97
CA ASP A 296 -6.62 -8.30 -3.83
C ASP A 296 -5.99 -9.70 -3.97
N SER A 297 -4.76 -9.87 -3.47
CA SER A 297 -4.03 -11.15 -3.40
C SER A 297 -3.93 -11.71 -1.97
N MET A 298 -4.63 -11.11 -1.00
CA MET A 298 -4.71 -11.57 0.39
C MET A 298 -5.98 -12.37 0.67
N LEU A 299 -5.88 -13.22 1.72
CA LEU A 299 -6.92 -14.05 2.33
C LEU A 299 -7.44 -13.42 3.63
#